data_AF-A0A7C3PGU5-F1
#
_entry.id   AF-A0A7C3PGU5-F1
#
_cell.length_a   1.000
_cell.length_b   1.000
_cell.length_c   1.000
_cell.angle_alpha   90.00
_cell.angle_beta   90.00
_cell.angle_gamma   90.00
#
_symmetry.space_group_name_H-M   'P 1'
#
loop_
_entity.id
_entity.type
_entity.pdbx_description
1 polymer ?
#
loop_
_entity_poly.entity_id
_entity_poly.type
_entity_poly.pdbx_seq_one_letter_code
_entity_poly.pdbx_strand_id
1 'polypeptide(L)'
;MRYLIVMFWLICACVTNVVGGHQEQQIKKSRYVIVPREVVLPVIADQPDCPLKFEKVLYVAGIDAGGGPVYEIRNQGTKPIQSFVIAALHSVGGANAWGFRAETLNDWLMPGETEPKPDEVPQTEIIPLTDKLREQLKLNGPMKAIVIFMVVRVEFADGSIYSDEEVNKALHALFDVPPLPEMLEKSSAKK
;
A
#
# COMPACT_ATOMS: atom_id res chain seq x y z
N MET A 1 -16.35 -42.12 54.22
CA MET A 1 -15.02 -42.20 53.56
C MET A 1 -15.05 -42.66 52.10
N ARG A 2 -16.11 -43.30 51.57
CA ARG A 2 -16.18 -43.71 50.15
C ARG A 2 -16.52 -42.59 49.14
N TYR A 3 -17.19 -41.52 49.58
CA TYR A 3 -17.60 -40.41 48.70
C TYR A 3 -16.51 -39.35 48.45
N LEU A 4 -15.46 -39.32 49.26
CA LEU A 4 -14.37 -38.33 49.12
C LEU A 4 -13.41 -38.66 47.95
N ILE A 5 -13.29 -39.94 47.59
CA ILE A 5 -12.37 -40.40 46.52
C ILE A 5 -12.95 -40.12 45.12
N VAL A 6 -14.29 -40.14 44.98
CA VAL A 6 -14.96 -39.89 43.69
C VAL A 6 -14.95 -38.39 43.34
N MET A 7 -15.02 -37.50 44.33
CA MET A 7 -14.98 -36.06 44.10
C MET A 7 -13.60 -35.56 43.62
N PHE A 8 -12.52 -36.21 44.05
CA PHE A 8 -11.16 -35.85 43.64
C PHE A 8 -10.87 -36.19 42.17
N TRP A 9 -11.46 -37.27 41.65
CA TRP A 9 -11.35 -37.64 40.24
C TRP A 9 -12.12 -36.71 39.30
N LEU A 10 -13.28 -36.19 39.74
CA LEU A 10 -14.06 -35.23 38.94
C LEU A 10 -13.39 -33.86 38.82
N ILE A 11 -12.66 -33.42 39.86
CA ILE A 11 -11.93 -32.15 39.82
C ILE A 11 -10.71 -32.26 38.88
N CYS A 12 -9.96 -33.37 38.91
CA CYS A 12 -8.82 -33.57 37.99
C CYS A 12 -9.24 -33.69 36.51
N ALA A 13 -10.45 -34.17 36.20
CA ALA A 13 -10.95 -34.23 34.83
C ALA A 13 -11.33 -32.86 34.25
N CYS A 14 -11.55 -31.84 35.10
CA CYS A 14 -11.89 -30.49 34.64
C CYS A 14 -10.67 -29.58 34.39
N VAL A 15 -9.45 -29.94 34.82
CA VAL A 15 -8.26 -29.07 34.68
C VAL A 15 -7.41 -29.39 33.44
N THR A 16 -7.70 -30.47 32.70
CA THR A 16 -6.82 -30.92 31.59
C THR A 16 -7.17 -30.38 30.19
N ASN A 17 -8.23 -29.58 30.02
CA ASN A 17 -8.70 -29.18 28.68
C ASN A 17 -8.58 -27.69 28.34
N VAL A 18 -7.80 -26.89 29.08
CA VAL A 18 -7.54 -25.48 28.71
C VAL A 18 -6.03 -25.21 28.62
N VAL A 19 -5.31 -26.09 27.92
CA VAL A 19 -4.11 -25.67 27.19
C VAL A 19 -4.55 -25.58 25.73
N GLY A 20 -5.42 -24.61 25.46
CA GLY A 20 -5.66 -24.14 24.11
C GLY A 20 -4.36 -23.52 23.63
N GLY A 21 -3.51 -24.36 23.04
CA GLY A 21 -2.29 -23.94 22.38
C GLY A 21 -2.67 -22.84 21.41
N HIS A 22 -2.42 -21.60 21.82
CA HIS A 22 -2.23 -20.52 20.88
C HIS A 22 -0.96 -20.93 20.14
N GLN A 23 -1.12 -21.74 19.09
CA GLN A 23 -0.20 -21.71 17.98
C GLN A 23 -0.23 -20.27 17.53
N GLU A 24 0.73 -19.50 18.06
CA GLU A 24 1.21 -18.28 17.47
C GLU A 24 1.42 -18.64 16.01
N GLN A 25 0.43 -18.35 15.16
CA GLN A 25 0.60 -18.41 13.74
C GLN A 25 1.69 -17.38 13.48
N GLN A 26 2.93 -17.84 13.42
CA GLN A 26 4.06 -17.04 12.98
C GLN A 26 3.61 -16.48 11.65
N ILE A 27 3.24 -15.20 11.65
CA ILE A 27 2.77 -14.54 10.45
C ILE A 27 3.97 -14.55 9.53
N LYS A 28 3.92 -15.42 8.51
CA LYS A 28 5.02 -15.64 7.59
C LYS A 28 5.21 -14.32 6.85
N LYS A 29 6.25 -13.58 7.20
CA LYS A 29 6.57 -12.30 6.57
C LYS A 29 6.66 -12.50 5.06
N SER A 30 5.92 -11.69 4.31
CA SER A 30 5.97 -11.73 2.86
C SER A 30 7.34 -11.21 2.41
N ARG A 31 7.99 -11.97 1.53
CA ARG A 31 9.34 -11.65 1.02
C ARG A 31 9.25 -11.07 -0.37
N TYR A 32 10.01 -10.01 -0.59
CA TYR A 32 10.01 -9.25 -1.82
C TYR A 32 11.44 -8.98 -2.28
N VAL A 33 11.57 -8.72 -3.58
CA VAL A 33 12.78 -8.17 -4.18
C VAL A 33 12.45 -6.83 -4.84
N ILE A 34 13.43 -5.92 -4.84
CA ILE A 34 13.33 -4.69 -5.63
C ILE A 34 13.47 -5.08 -7.10
N VAL A 35 12.49 -4.70 -7.92
CA VAL A 35 12.54 -4.90 -9.36
C VAL A 35 13.51 -3.88 -9.96
N PRO A 36 14.48 -4.32 -10.79
CA PRO A 36 15.41 -3.41 -11.45
C PRO A 36 14.68 -2.42 -12.36
N ARG A 37 15.17 -1.17 -12.42
CA ARG A 37 14.54 -0.08 -13.19
C ARG A 37 14.58 -0.34 -14.69
N GLU A 38 15.50 -1.18 -15.14
CA GLU A 38 15.60 -1.64 -16.53
C GLU A 38 14.44 -2.58 -16.90
N VAL A 39 13.78 -3.18 -15.92
CA VAL A 39 12.64 -4.10 -16.10
C VAL A 39 11.32 -3.35 -15.89
N VAL A 40 11.18 -2.62 -14.79
CA VAL A 40 10.02 -1.77 -14.51
C VAL A 40 10.51 -0.39 -14.09
N LEU A 41 10.16 0.63 -14.87
CA LEU A 41 10.58 1.99 -14.62
C LEU A 41 9.47 2.78 -13.90
N PRO A 42 9.57 3.02 -12.59
CA PRO A 42 8.71 3.97 -11.92
C PRO A 42 9.09 5.39 -12.35
N VAL A 43 8.10 6.18 -12.77
CA VAL A 43 8.23 7.58 -13.19
C VAL A 43 7.23 8.41 -12.40
N ILE A 44 7.61 9.60 -11.98
CA ILE A 44 6.72 10.53 -11.29
C ILE A 44 6.33 11.60 -12.31
N ALA A 45 5.04 11.89 -12.44
CA ALA A 45 4.55 12.99 -13.26
C ALA A 45 5.06 14.32 -12.68
N ASP A 46 5.55 15.21 -13.53
CA ASP A 46 5.90 16.56 -13.11
C ASP A 46 4.63 17.39 -12.92
N GLN A 47 4.42 17.86 -11.70
CA GLN A 47 3.21 18.57 -11.29
C GLN A 47 3.65 19.84 -10.54
N PRO A 48 3.89 20.95 -11.26
CA PRO A 48 4.27 22.20 -10.62
C PRO A 48 3.17 22.60 -9.65
N ASP A 49 3.56 23.05 -8.46
CA ASP A 49 2.65 23.42 -7.36
C ASP A 49 1.95 22.25 -6.64
N CYS A 50 2.28 20.99 -6.95
CA CYS A 50 1.76 19.87 -6.20
C CYS A 50 2.21 19.92 -4.71
N PRO A 51 1.28 19.90 -3.74
CA PRO A 51 1.62 19.97 -2.32
C PRO A 51 2.26 18.68 -1.79
N LEU A 52 2.26 17.61 -2.59
CA LEU A 52 2.80 16.30 -2.24
C LEU A 52 4.01 15.97 -3.10
N LYS A 53 5.00 15.31 -2.49
CA LYS A 53 6.20 14.83 -3.16
C LYS A 53 6.37 13.34 -2.92
N PHE A 54 6.52 12.59 -4.01
CA PHE A 54 6.91 11.19 -3.92
C PHE A 54 8.38 11.06 -3.51
N GLU A 55 8.64 10.24 -2.50
CA GLU A 55 9.96 9.84 -2.03
C GLU A 55 10.10 8.31 -2.14
N LYS A 56 11.34 7.85 -2.37
CA LYS A 56 11.70 6.42 -2.41
C LYS A 56 10.75 5.53 -3.24
N VAL A 57 10.37 5.97 -4.44
CA VAL A 57 9.51 5.19 -5.33
C VAL A 57 10.28 4.00 -5.90
N LEU A 58 9.77 2.80 -5.62
CA LEU A 58 10.30 1.52 -6.03
C LEU A 58 9.15 0.64 -6.53
N TYR A 59 9.49 -0.36 -7.34
CA TYR A 59 8.58 -1.43 -7.68
C TYR A 59 9.14 -2.73 -7.08
N VAL A 60 8.30 -3.51 -6.41
CA VAL A 60 8.70 -4.78 -5.79
C VAL A 60 7.95 -5.95 -6.41
N ALA A 61 8.61 -7.10 -6.44
CA ALA A 61 8.00 -8.37 -6.83
C ALA A 61 8.01 -9.30 -5.62
N GLY A 62 6.84 -9.82 -5.25
CA GLY A 62 6.73 -10.85 -4.23
C GLY A 62 7.32 -12.16 -4.72
N ILE A 63 8.07 -12.85 -3.86
CA ILE A 63 8.58 -14.21 -4.15
C ILE A 63 7.44 -15.23 -4.06
N ASP A 64 6.56 -15.01 -3.07
CA ASP A 64 5.43 -15.87 -2.72
C ASP A 64 4.08 -15.12 -2.88
N ALA A 65 4.10 -13.91 -3.48
CA ALA A 65 2.95 -13.00 -3.55
C ALA A 65 2.98 -12.15 -4.84
N GLY A 66 1.96 -11.32 -5.03
CA GLY A 66 1.94 -10.30 -6.10
C GLY A 66 3.06 -9.27 -5.97
N GLY A 67 3.20 -8.44 -7.00
CA GLY A 67 4.09 -7.28 -7.00
C GLY A 67 3.31 -5.97 -6.95
N GLY A 68 4.01 -4.89 -6.66
CA GLY A 68 3.36 -3.59 -6.58
C GLY A 68 4.34 -2.45 -6.33
N PRO A 69 3.84 -1.22 -6.37
CA PRO A 69 4.66 -0.07 -6.06
C PRO A 69 4.79 0.13 -4.55
N VAL A 70 5.99 0.55 -4.15
CA VAL A 70 6.32 1.01 -2.80
C VAL A 70 6.80 2.45 -2.94
N TYR A 71 6.25 3.34 -2.14
CA TYR A 71 6.60 4.75 -2.14
C TYR A 71 6.33 5.35 -0.77
N GLU A 72 6.98 6.49 -0.53
CA GLU A 72 6.70 7.41 0.56
C GLU A 72 6.12 8.69 -0.05
N ILE A 73 5.18 9.33 0.64
CA ILE A 73 4.62 10.62 0.20
C ILE A 73 4.85 11.65 1.28
N ARG A 74 5.58 12.71 0.95
CA ARG A 74 5.81 13.85 1.83
C ARG A 74 4.86 14.99 1.52
N ASN A 75 4.26 15.59 2.54
CA ASN A 75 3.63 16.90 2.42
C ASN A 75 4.73 17.97 2.36
N GLN A 76 4.97 18.52 1.16
CA GLN A 76 5.92 19.61 0.94
C GLN A 76 5.25 21.00 0.93
N GLY A 77 3.92 21.03 1.05
CA GLY A 77 3.14 22.25 1.16
C GLY A 77 3.22 22.89 2.55
N THR A 78 2.47 23.98 2.72
CA THR A 78 2.39 24.73 3.98
C THR A 78 1.13 24.43 4.79
N LYS A 79 0.23 23.60 4.27
CA LYS A 79 -1.07 23.29 4.86
C LYS A 79 -1.15 21.82 5.28
N PRO A 80 -1.79 21.50 6.42
CA PRO A 80 -2.13 20.12 6.75
C PRO A 80 -3.05 19.51 5.69
N ILE A 81 -2.83 18.24 5.37
CA ILE A 81 -3.60 17.50 4.37
C ILE A 81 -4.54 16.52 5.07
N GLN A 82 -5.82 16.63 4.76
CA GLN A 82 -6.86 15.76 5.29
C GLN A 82 -7.02 14.49 4.45
N SER A 83 -6.97 14.63 3.13
CA SER A 83 -7.09 13.49 2.22
C SER A 83 -6.32 13.74 0.93
N PHE A 84 -5.89 12.66 0.28
CA PHE A 84 -5.34 12.73 -1.06
C PHE A 84 -5.63 11.46 -1.85
N VAL A 85 -5.60 11.56 -3.17
CA VAL A 85 -5.70 10.44 -4.10
C VAL A 85 -4.50 10.47 -5.02
N ILE A 86 -3.87 9.32 -5.18
CA ILE A 86 -2.82 9.10 -6.17
C ILE A 86 -3.27 8.07 -7.19
N ALA A 87 -2.74 8.20 -8.41
CA ALA A 87 -2.88 7.22 -9.47
C ALA A 87 -1.50 6.60 -9.79
N ALA A 88 -1.50 5.31 -10.12
CA ALA A 88 -0.42 4.68 -10.87
C ALA A 88 -0.96 4.10 -12.18
N LEU A 89 -0.43 4.59 -13.29
CA LEU A 89 -0.77 4.12 -14.63
C LEU A 89 0.34 3.23 -15.18
N HIS A 90 -0.03 2.10 -15.76
CA HIS A 90 0.90 1.13 -16.32
C HIS A 90 0.91 1.21 -17.85
N SER A 91 2.10 1.30 -18.45
CA SER A 91 2.26 1.39 -19.91
C SER A 91 1.78 0.15 -20.68
N VAL A 92 1.57 -0.96 -19.99
CA VAL A 92 1.05 -2.22 -20.55
C VAL A 92 -0.47 -2.36 -20.37
N GLY A 93 -1.13 -1.27 -19.99
CA GLY A 93 -2.54 -1.24 -19.66
C GLY A 93 -2.79 -1.42 -18.16
N GLY A 94 -3.91 -0.86 -17.71
CA GLY A 94 -4.32 -0.85 -16.31
C GLY A 94 -3.90 0.41 -15.56
N ALA A 95 -4.71 0.77 -14.57
CA ALA A 95 -4.45 1.86 -13.65
C ALA A 95 -4.93 1.44 -12.26
N ASN A 96 -4.22 1.92 -11.25
CA ASN A 96 -4.59 1.76 -9.86
C ASN A 96 -4.73 3.14 -9.21
N ALA A 97 -5.66 3.25 -8.28
CA ALA A 97 -5.80 4.42 -7.42
C ALA A 97 -5.59 4.00 -5.97
N TRP A 98 -4.88 4.82 -5.21
CA TRP A 98 -4.85 4.70 -3.76
C TRP A 98 -5.19 6.05 -3.15
N GLY A 99 -5.99 6.00 -2.09
CA GLY A 99 -6.39 7.18 -1.34
C GLY A 99 -5.87 7.10 0.08
N PHE A 100 -5.48 8.24 0.60
CA PHE A 100 -5.32 8.48 2.02
C PHE A 100 -6.48 9.36 2.48
N ARG A 101 -7.06 9.03 3.63
CA ARG A 101 -8.08 9.87 4.26
C ARG A 101 -7.91 9.79 5.76
N ALA A 102 -7.59 10.93 6.38
CA ALA A 102 -7.55 11.05 7.82
C ALA A 102 -8.93 10.80 8.43
N GLU A 103 -9.00 9.94 9.45
CA GLU A 103 -10.24 9.69 10.20
C GLU A 103 -10.47 10.75 11.27
N THR A 104 -9.38 11.24 11.87
CA THR A 104 -9.38 12.27 12.91
C THR A 104 -8.40 13.40 12.59
N LEU A 105 -8.47 14.50 13.36
CA LEU A 105 -7.56 15.65 13.21
C LEU A 105 -6.09 15.27 13.49
N ASN A 106 -5.85 14.25 14.32
CA ASN A 106 -4.51 13.79 14.65
C ASN A 106 -3.89 12.94 13.53
N ASP A 107 -4.71 12.48 12.58
CA ASP A 107 -4.28 11.69 11.42
C ASP A 107 -4.02 12.58 10.21
N TRP A 108 -4.07 13.91 10.35
CA TRP A 108 -3.73 14.81 9.24
C TRP A 108 -2.24 14.70 8.91
N LEU A 109 -1.93 14.68 7.62
CA LEU A 109 -0.54 14.71 7.17
C LEU A 109 -0.03 16.15 7.26
N MET A 110 0.79 16.45 8.27
CA MET A 110 1.26 17.80 8.55
C MET A 110 2.37 18.23 7.58
N PRO A 111 2.61 19.54 7.40
CA PRO A 111 3.73 20.03 6.60
C PRO A 111 5.07 19.41 7.02
N GLY A 112 5.79 18.86 6.05
CA GLY A 112 7.09 18.21 6.22
C GLY A 112 7.01 16.73 6.61
N GLU A 113 5.85 16.24 7.05
CA GLU A 113 5.63 14.83 7.38
C GLU A 113 5.55 13.95 6.13
N THR A 114 5.87 12.68 6.34
CA THR A 114 5.88 11.65 5.32
C THR A 114 4.92 10.54 5.72
N GLU A 115 3.97 10.23 4.85
CA GLU A 115 3.10 9.07 4.98
C GLU A 115 3.72 7.90 4.18
N PRO A 116 4.09 6.78 4.83
CA PRO A 116 4.38 5.56 4.11
C PRO A 116 3.09 5.02 3.48
N LYS A 117 3.18 4.31 2.35
CA LYS A 117 2.00 3.61 1.79
C LYS A 117 1.30 2.77 2.89
N PRO A 118 0.04 3.06 3.28
CA PRO A 118 -0.52 2.64 4.58
C PRO A 118 -0.63 1.12 4.84
N ASP A 119 -0.78 0.30 3.79
CA ASP A 119 -1.40 -1.03 4.01
C ASP A 119 -0.49 -2.26 3.77
N GLU A 120 0.76 -2.10 3.31
CA GLU A 120 1.54 -3.28 2.85
C GLU A 120 2.94 -3.44 3.43
N VAL A 121 3.48 -2.43 4.14
CA VAL A 121 4.91 -2.43 4.54
C VAL A 121 5.24 -3.07 5.90
N PRO A 122 4.35 -3.17 6.92
CA PRO A 122 4.83 -3.52 8.27
C PRO A 122 5.32 -4.97 8.42
N GLN A 123 5.18 -5.84 7.41
CA GLN A 123 5.69 -7.21 7.43
C GLN A 123 6.44 -7.63 6.15
N THR A 124 7.00 -6.66 5.43
CA THR A 124 7.76 -6.92 4.20
C THR A 124 9.23 -7.15 4.54
N GLU A 125 9.79 -8.30 4.15
CA GLU A 125 11.24 -8.49 4.11
C GLU A 125 11.72 -8.28 2.67
N ILE A 126 12.47 -7.20 2.44
CA ILE A 126 13.14 -6.97 1.15
C ILE A 126 14.47 -7.72 1.17
N ILE A 127 14.59 -8.75 0.35
CA ILE A 127 15.82 -9.53 0.21
C ILE A 127 16.56 -9.16 -1.09
N PRO A 128 17.89 -9.37 -1.15
CA PRO A 128 18.66 -9.10 -2.36
C PRO A 128 18.18 -9.91 -3.57
N LEU A 129 18.15 -9.28 -4.74
CA LEU A 129 17.84 -9.95 -5.99
C LEU A 129 19.02 -10.82 -6.45
N THR A 130 18.92 -12.14 -6.23
CA THR A 130 19.89 -13.13 -6.74
C THR A 130 19.57 -13.53 -8.18
N ASP A 131 20.52 -14.08 -8.92
CA ASP A 131 20.30 -14.56 -10.29
C ASP A 131 19.19 -15.61 -10.38
N LYS A 132 19.12 -16.51 -9.38
CA LYS A 132 18.04 -17.49 -9.25
C LYS A 132 16.68 -16.82 -9.11
N LEU A 133 16.56 -15.80 -8.26
CA LEU A 133 15.30 -15.06 -8.07
C LEU A 133 14.94 -14.24 -9.31
N ARG A 134 15.94 -13.67 -9.98
CA ARG A 134 15.76 -12.94 -11.24
C ARG A 134 15.19 -13.85 -12.32
N GLU A 135 15.70 -15.06 -12.47
CA GLU A 135 15.17 -16.05 -13.41
C GLU A 135 13.76 -16.53 -13.00
N GLN A 136 13.57 -16.90 -11.72
CA GLN A 136 12.29 -17.36 -11.19
C GLN A 136 11.17 -16.33 -11.40
N LEU A 137 11.44 -15.06 -11.13
CA LEU A 137 10.50 -13.95 -11.28
C LEU A 137 10.46 -13.40 -12.71
N LYS A 138 11.20 -14.02 -13.64
CA LYS A 138 11.32 -13.62 -15.05
C LYS A 138 11.75 -12.16 -15.20
N LEU A 139 12.58 -11.63 -14.31
CA LEU A 139 13.09 -10.25 -14.34
C LEU A 139 14.30 -10.09 -15.28
N ASN A 140 14.53 -11.05 -16.16
CA ASN A 140 15.51 -10.98 -17.24
C ASN A 140 14.85 -10.44 -18.52
N GLY A 141 15.64 -9.75 -19.35
CA GLY A 141 15.22 -9.32 -20.68
C GLY A 141 14.90 -7.82 -20.79
N PRO A 142 14.14 -7.41 -21.83
CA PRO A 142 13.82 -6.02 -22.07
C PRO A 142 12.89 -5.44 -21.00
N MET A 143 12.82 -4.11 -20.95
CA MET A 143 11.86 -3.39 -20.13
C MET A 143 10.43 -3.87 -20.39
N LYS A 144 9.69 -4.11 -19.31
CA LYS A 144 8.34 -4.65 -19.36
C LYS A 144 7.28 -3.58 -19.15
N ALA A 145 7.53 -2.58 -18.31
CA ALA A 145 6.55 -1.56 -18.02
C ALA A 145 7.19 -0.25 -17.56
N ILE A 146 6.53 0.84 -17.89
CA ILE A 146 6.67 2.14 -17.22
C ILE A 146 5.46 2.29 -16.30
N VAL A 147 5.69 2.68 -15.05
CA VAL A 147 4.63 2.95 -14.06
C VAL A 147 4.69 4.42 -13.70
N ILE A 148 3.67 5.17 -14.09
CA ILE A 148 3.60 6.62 -13.87
C ILE A 148 2.79 6.89 -12.61
N PHE A 149 3.42 7.55 -11.64
CA PHE A 149 2.79 8.00 -10.40
C PHE A 149 2.39 9.46 -10.50
N MET A 150 1.19 9.76 -10.02
CA MET A 150 0.64 11.09 -10.07
C MET A 150 -0.26 11.34 -8.86
N VAL A 151 -0.23 12.56 -8.32
CA VAL A 151 -1.21 13.03 -7.35
C VAL A 151 -2.42 13.55 -8.12
N VAL A 152 -3.57 12.91 -7.94
CA VAL A 152 -4.80 13.31 -8.64
C VAL A 152 -5.49 14.45 -7.91
N ARG A 153 -5.56 14.36 -6.59
CA ARG A 153 -6.32 15.30 -5.76
C ARG A 153 -5.76 15.36 -4.35
N VAL A 154 -5.79 16.55 -3.76
CA VAL A 154 -5.45 16.80 -2.35
C VAL A 154 -6.50 17.72 -1.75
N GLU A 155 -7.07 17.32 -0.61
CA GLU A 155 -7.97 18.13 0.21
C GLU A 155 -7.22 18.57 1.48
N PHE A 156 -7.14 19.87 1.67
CA PHE A 156 -6.47 20.46 2.82
C PHE A 156 -7.43 20.60 4.00
N ALA A 157 -6.86 20.69 5.20
CA ALA A 157 -7.59 20.92 6.45
C ALA A 157 -8.49 22.18 6.45
N ASP A 158 -8.16 23.19 5.64
CA ASP A 158 -8.95 24.41 5.50
C ASP A 158 -10.07 24.32 4.45
N GLY A 159 -10.26 23.14 3.83
CA GLY A 159 -11.26 22.87 2.80
C GLY A 159 -10.83 23.30 1.39
N SER A 160 -9.65 23.90 1.21
CA SER A 160 -9.12 24.14 -0.14
C SER A 160 -8.70 22.83 -0.81
N ILE A 161 -8.69 22.82 -2.13
CA ILE A 161 -8.42 21.62 -2.94
C ILE A 161 -7.39 21.94 -4.01
N TYR A 162 -6.42 21.04 -4.16
CA TYR A 162 -5.58 20.90 -5.34
C TYR A 162 -6.10 19.71 -6.17
N SER A 163 -6.17 19.85 -7.49
CA SER A 163 -6.65 18.80 -8.39
C SER A 163 -5.97 18.89 -9.75
N ASP A 164 -5.48 17.75 -10.24
CA ASP A 164 -4.96 17.57 -11.60
C ASP A 164 -5.75 16.48 -12.36
N GLU A 165 -7.07 16.46 -12.16
CA GLU A 165 -7.97 15.51 -12.83
C GLU A 165 -7.87 15.56 -14.37
N GLU A 166 -7.61 16.73 -14.96
CA GLU A 166 -7.43 16.88 -16.42
C GLU A 166 -6.18 16.15 -16.92
N VAL A 167 -5.06 16.28 -16.21
CA VAL A 167 -3.80 15.59 -16.55
C VAL A 167 -3.97 14.08 -16.36
N ASN A 168 -4.66 13.65 -15.29
CA ASN A 168 -4.96 12.23 -15.08
C ASN A 168 -5.80 11.67 -16.25
N LYS A 169 -6.84 12.39 -16.68
CA LYS A 169 -7.67 12.00 -17.82
C LYS A 169 -6.86 11.93 -19.13
N ALA A 170 -5.96 12.88 -19.35
CA ALA A 170 -5.08 12.90 -20.51
C ALA A 170 -4.12 11.69 -20.52
N LEU A 171 -3.54 11.34 -19.37
CA LEU A 171 -2.69 10.15 -19.22
C LEU A 171 -3.48 8.86 -19.48
N HIS A 172 -4.69 8.75 -18.93
CA HIS A 172 -5.58 7.62 -19.20
C HIS A 172 -5.88 7.44 -20.69
N ALA A 173 -6.17 8.55 -21.39
CA ALA A 173 -6.39 8.52 -22.84
C ALA A 173 -5.13 8.11 -23.62
N LEU A 174 -3.94 8.54 -23.18
CA LEU A 174 -2.67 8.18 -23.83
C LEU A 174 -2.38 6.68 -23.77
N PHE A 175 -2.75 6.01 -22.67
CA PHE A 175 -2.51 4.58 -22.48
C PHE A 175 -3.71 3.70 -22.83
N ASP A 176 -4.78 4.27 -23.39
CA ASP A 176 -6.06 3.57 -23.65
C ASP A 176 -6.58 2.82 -22.41
N VAL A 177 -6.42 3.44 -21.24
CA VAL A 177 -6.88 2.89 -19.96
C VAL A 177 -8.14 3.65 -19.56
N PRO A 178 -9.26 2.98 -19.24
CA PRO A 178 -10.46 3.66 -18.78
C PRO A 178 -10.14 4.51 -17.55
N PRO A 179 -10.70 5.73 -17.43
CA PRO A 179 -10.46 6.59 -16.29
C PRO A 179 -10.83 5.84 -15.00
N LEU A 180 -10.05 6.06 -13.94
CA LEU A 180 -10.39 5.51 -12.63
C LEU A 180 -11.82 5.94 -12.27
N PRO A 181 -12.69 5.01 -11.82
CA PRO A 181 -14.02 5.37 -11.36
C PRO A 181 -13.91 6.44 -10.28
N GLU A 182 -14.86 7.37 -10.19
CA GLU A 182 -14.89 8.42 -9.14
C GLU A 182 -14.86 7.76 -7.75
N MET A 183 -13.66 7.56 -7.22
CA MET A 183 -13.40 6.73 -6.05
C MET A 183 -13.79 7.42 -4.75
N LEU A 184 -14.09 8.72 -4.80
CA LEU A 184 -14.38 9.53 -3.62
C LEU A 184 -15.88 9.63 -3.27
N GLU A 185 -16.80 9.38 -4.21
CA GLU A 185 -18.24 9.49 -3.89
C GLU A 185 -18.81 8.28 -3.13
N LYS A 186 -18.18 7.10 -3.22
CA LYS A 186 -18.70 5.88 -2.56
C LYS A 186 -18.11 5.59 -1.18
N SER A 187 -17.06 6.32 -0.76
CA SER A 187 -16.49 6.22 0.59
C SER A 187 -17.36 6.91 1.65
N SER A 188 -18.23 7.85 1.26
CA SER A 188 -19.13 8.58 2.15
C SER A 188 -20.48 7.88 2.40
N ALA A 189 -20.78 6.80 1.68
CA ALA A 189 -22.06 6.08 1.77
C ALA A 189 -22.06 4.88 2.75
N LYS A 190 -20.97 4.64 3.48
CA LYS A 190 -20.94 3.71 4.62
C LYS A 190 -20.68 4.50 5.90
N LYS A 191 -21.75 5.09 6.43
CA LYS A 191 -21.94 5.37 7.85
C LYS A 191 -23.13 4.56 8.33
#